data_AF-A0A840LBB6-F1
#
_entry.id   AF-A0A840LBB6-F1
#
_cell.length_a   1.000
_cell.length_b   1.000
_cell.length_c   1.000
_cell.angle_alpha   90.00
_cell.angle_beta   90.00
_cell.angle_gamma   90.00
#
_symmetry.space_group_name_H-M   'P 1'
#
loop_
_entity.id
_entity.type
_entity.pdbx_description
1 polymer ?
#
loop_
_entity_poly.entity_id
_entity_poly.type
_entity_poly.pdbx_seq_one_letter_code
_entity_poly.pdbx_strand_id
1 'polypeptide(L)'
;MDRDAAALAPLRQELKEAEIIQADIEAGPWPLAGRAFDLVLVSNYLWRPLLPQIMAAVAPGGWLIYETFADGQQSIGRPARAEFLLQPGELLQACQGLRVIGYEDGFDSVNGRYVQRVAAVRSPSTENGVFQRYALPG
;
A
#
# COMPACT_ATOMS: atom_id res chain seq x y z
N MET A 1 -1.45 8.20 -9.03
CA MET A 1 -2.72 7.84 -9.67
C MET A 1 -3.83 8.43 -8.81
N ASP A 2 -4.79 9.13 -9.42
CA ASP A 2 -5.93 9.73 -8.71
C ASP A 2 -7.13 9.86 -9.67
N ARG A 3 -8.34 9.96 -9.15
CA ARG A 3 -9.54 10.27 -9.97
C ARG A 3 -9.66 11.76 -10.27
N ASP A 4 -9.13 12.61 -9.40
CA ASP A 4 -9.25 14.06 -9.47
C ASP A 4 -8.20 14.67 -10.43
N ALA A 5 -8.68 15.14 -11.59
CA ALA A 5 -7.83 15.81 -12.58
C ALA A 5 -7.14 17.07 -12.03
N ALA A 6 -7.79 17.80 -11.12
CA ALA A 6 -7.24 19.02 -10.54
C ALA A 6 -6.10 18.71 -9.57
N ALA A 7 -6.21 17.64 -8.77
CA ALA A 7 -5.13 17.17 -7.91
C ALA A 7 -3.89 16.70 -8.73
N LEU A 8 -4.12 16.15 -9.92
CA LEU A 8 -3.05 15.67 -10.81
C LEU A 8 -2.41 16.76 -11.67
N ALA A 9 -3.10 17.89 -11.91
CA ALA A 9 -2.61 18.96 -12.76
C ALA A 9 -1.21 19.49 -12.39
N PRO A 10 -0.90 19.83 -11.12
CA PRO A 10 0.44 20.30 -10.75
C PRO A 10 1.50 19.20 -10.95
N LEU A 11 1.18 17.95 -10.62
CA LEU A 11 2.10 16.82 -10.79
C LEU A 11 2.53 16.65 -12.26
N ARG A 12 1.61 16.83 -13.21
CA ARG A 12 1.92 16.75 -14.65
C ARG A 12 2.82 17.87 -15.12
N GLN A 13 2.80 19.00 -14.43
CA GLN A 13 3.66 20.13 -14.75
C GLN A 13 5.06 19.93 -14.17
N GLU A 14 5.18 19.40 -12.96
CA GLU A 14 6.45 19.30 -12.24
C GLU A 14 7.22 18.00 -12.55
N LEU A 15 6.53 16.88 -12.66
CA LEU A 15 7.12 15.56 -12.82
C LEU A 15 7.15 15.12 -14.29
N LYS A 16 8.12 15.64 -15.05
CA LYS A 16 8.21 15.39 -16.50
C LYS A 16 8.50 13.94 -16.89
N GLU A 17 9.13 13.18 -16.01
CA GLU A 17 9.50 11.78 -16.24
C GLU A 17 8.49 10.79 -15.65
N ALA A 18 7.46 11.28 -14.95
CA ALA A 18 6.46 10.42 -14.30
C ALA A 18 5.25 10.18 -15.20
N GLU A 19 4.82 8.92 -15.28
CA GLU A 19 3.51 8.59 -15.83
C GLU A 19 2.42 8.88 -14.79
N ILE A 20 1.56 9.86 -15.10
CA ILE A 20 0.47 10.27 -14.20
C ILE A 20 -0.86 9.78 -14.75
N ILE A 21 -1.36 8.73 -14.11
CA ILE A 21 -2.62 8.08 -14.47
C ILE A 21 -3.77 8.75 -13.73
N GLN A 22 -4.73 9.28 -14.50
CA GLN A 22 -6.04 9.65 -13.98
C GLN A 22 -6.98 8.47 -14.13
N ALA A 23 -7.45 7.92 -13.02
CA ALA A 23 -8.36 6.79 -13.02
C ALA A 23 -9.23 6.80 -11.76
N ASP A 24 -10.53 6.55 -11.93
CA ASP A 24 -11.39 6.15 -10.84
C ASP A 24 -11.24 4.64 -10.63
N ILE A 25 -10.39 4.26 -9.69
CA ILE A 25 -10.10 2.86 -9.37
C ILE A 25 -11.16 2.22 -8.46
N GLU A 26 -12.10 3.01 -7.95
CA GLU A 26 -13.21 2.51 -7.12
C GLU A 26 -14.41 2.09 -7.99
N ALA A 27 -14.64 2.80 -9.11
CA ALA A 27 -15.77 2.54 -10.02
C ALA A 27 -15.35 2.13 -11.45
N GLY A 28 -14.05 2.19 -11.78
CA GLY A 28 -13.51 1.88 -13.10
C GLY A 28 -12.59 0.66 -13.13
N PRO A 29 -12.09 0.29 -14.32
CA PRO A 29 -11.15 -0.82 -14.45
C PRO A 29 -9.80 -0.48 -13.83
N TRP A 30 -9.10 -1.50 -13.33
CA TRP A 30 -7.73 -1.36 -12.85
C TRP A 30 -6.78 -0.91 -13.98
N PRO A 31 -6.16 0.28 -13.88
CA PRO A 31 -5.41 0.85 -14.99
C PRO A 31 -4.01 0.24 -15.15
N LEU A 32 -3.57 -0.57 -14.19
CA LEU A 32 -2.24 -1.19 -14.18
C LEU A 32 -2.29 -2.69 -14.47
N ALA A 33 -3.35 -3.17 -15.15
CA ALA A 33 -3.46 -4.57 -15.51
C ALA A 33 -2.24 -5.04 -16.32
N GLY A 34 -1.65 -6.16 -15.93
CA GLY A 34 -0.46 -6.73 -16.57
C GLY A 34 0.86 -6.02 -16.25
N ARG A 35 0.85 -4.97 -15.43
CA ARG A 35 2.06 -4.27 -14.99
C ARG A 35 2.48 -4.77 -13.60
N ALA A 36 3.79 -4.91 -13.41
CA ALA A 36 4.39 -5.20 -12.12
C ALA A 36 5.53 -4.20 -11.85
N PHE A 37 5.77 -3.92 -10.57
CA PHE A 37 6.68 -2.87 -10.15
C PHE A 37 7.65 -3.38 -9.09
N ASP A 38 8.88 -2.87 -9.12
CA ASP A 38 9.90 -3.13 -8.10
C ASP A 38 9.54 -2.51 -6.74
N LEU A 39 8.66 -1.48 -6.76
CA LEU A 39 8.08 -0.87 -5.57
C LEU A 39 6.62 -0.50 -5.82
N VAL A 40 5.74 -0.96 -4.94
CA VAL A 40 4.35 -0.51 -4.81
C VAL A 40 4.22 0.23 -3.48
N LEU A 41 3.94 1.53 -3.55
CA LEU A 41 3.73 2.40 -2.40
C LEU A 41 2.25 2.80 -2.31
N VAL A 42 1.62 2.53 -1.18
CA VAL A 42 0.24 2.93 -0.87
C VAL A 42 0.24 3.67 0.46
N SER A 43 -0.27 4.90 0.49
CA SER A 43 -0.34 5.73 1.69
C SER A 43 -1.73 6.34 1.81
N ASN A 44 -2.33 6.23 3.00
CA ASN A 44 -3.62 6.81 3.37
C ASN A 44 -4.77 6.49 2.39
N TYR A 45 -4.70 5.32 1.75
CA TYR A 45 -5.72 4.83 0.83
C TYR A 45 -6.23 3.47 1.31
N LEU A 46 -7.54 3.23 1.18
CA LEU A 46 -8.13 1.92 1.46
C LEU A 46 -9.36 1.69 0.57
N TRP A 47 -9.23 0.76 -0.37
CA TRP A 47 -10.36 0.17 -1.07
C TRP A 47 -10.17 -1.34 -1.14
N ARG A 48 -10.91 -2.07 -0.30
CA ARG A 48 -10.73 -3.52 -0.07
C ARG A 48 -10.79 -4.35 -1.35
N PRO A 49 -11.71 -4.09 -2.31
CA PRO A 49 -11.75 -4.83 -3.58
C PRO A 49 -10.46 -4.74 -4.41
N LEU A 50 -9.64 -3.69 -4.25
CA LEU A 50 -8.37 -3.56 -4.98
C LEU A 50 -7.19 -4.21 -4.28
N LEU A 51 -7.30 -4.61 -3.01
CA LEU A 51 -6.17 -5.19 -2.28
C LEU A 51 -5.51 -6.34 -3.07
N PRO A 52 -6.24 -7.32 -3.64
CA PRO A 52 -5.60 -8.39 -4.41
C PRO A 52 -4.80 -7.88 -5.62
N GLN A 53 -5.30 -6.84 -6.30
CA GLN A 53 -4.63 -6.26 -7.47
C GLN A 53 -3.39 -5.45 -7.09
N ILE A 54 -3.46 -4.70 -5.98
CA ILE A 54 -2.31 -3.99 -5.41
C ILE A 54 -1.20 -4.98 -5.05
N MET A 55 -1.53 -6.08 -4.36
CA MET A 55 -0.53 -7.10 -4.02
C MET A 55 0.05 -7.75 -5.28
N ALA A 56 -0.78 -8.05 -6.26
CA ALA A 56 -0.35 -8.65 -7.54
C ALA A 56 0.56 -7.74 -8.37
N ALA A 57 0.46 -6.41 -8.20
CA ALA A 57 1.32 -5.44 -8.89
C ALA A 57 2.77 -5.42 -8.38
N VAL A 58 3.08 -6.09 -7.26
CA VAL A 58 4.46 -6.24 -6.78
C VAL A 58 5.20 -7.26 -7.65
N ALA A 59 6.27 -6.85 -8.33
CA ALA A 59 7.09 -7.75 -9.16
C ALA A 59 7.83 -8.80 -8.29
N PRO A 60 8.26 -9.95 -8.83
CA PRO A 60 9.19 -10.83 -8.13
C PRO A 60 10.46 -10.07 -7.71
N GLY A 61 10.79 -10.10 -6.41
CA GLY A 61 11.87 -9.30 -5.81
C GLY A 61 11.45 -7.88 -5.40
N GLY A 62 10.27 -7.44 -5.80
CA GLY A 62 9.73 -6.12 -5.51
C GLY A 62 9.16 -5.97 -4.10
N TRP A 63 9.02 -4.72 -3.69
CA TRP A 63 8.56 -4.31 -2.37
C TRP A 63 7.14 -3.75 -2.39
N LEU A 64 6.39 -4.04 -1.33
CA LEU A 64 5.18 -3.33 -0.93
C LEU A 64 5.49 -2.51 0.31
N ILE A 65 5.17 -1.22 0.25
CA ILE A 65 5.06 -0.35 1.42
C ILE A 65 3.61 0.15 1.46
N TYR A 66 2.86 -0.24 2.48
CA TYR A 66 1.46 0.16 2.63
C TYR A 66 1.24 0.68 4.04
N GLU A 67 0.76 1.92 4.16
CA GLU A 67 0.23 2.48 5.39
C GLU A 67 -1.17 3.07 5.18
N THR A 68 -2.11 2.78 6.08
CA THR A 68 -3.39 3.50 6.15
C THR A 68 -4.00 3.43 7.56
N PHE A 69 -5.10 4.14 7.77
CA PHE A 69 -5.73 4.28 9.07
C PHE A 69 -6.32 2.97 9.57
N ALA A 70 -6.19 2.74 10.87
CA ALA A 70 -6.71 1.57 11.57
C ALA A 70 -7.86 1.92 12.50
N ASP A 71 -8.58 0.89 12.94
CA ASP A 71 -9.54 1.00 14.03
C ASP A 71 -8.92 1.71 15.25
N GLY A 72 -9.71 2.58 15.87
CA GLY A 72 -9.24 3.54 16.88
C GLY A 72 -9.15 4.97 16.35
N GLN A 73 -8.90 5.17 15.05
CA GLN A 73 -8.80 6.52 14.46
C GLN A 73 -10.08 7.35 14.62
N GLN A 74 -11.25 6.70 14.63
CA GLN A 74 -12.55 7.34 14.86
C GLN A 74 -12.66 8.05 16.23
N SER A 75 -11.82 7.68 17.20
CA SER A 75 -11.80 8.31 18.53
C SER A 75 -11.08 9.65 18.57
N ILE A 76 -10.25 9.95 17.56
CA ILE A 76 -9.37 11.13 17.55
C ILE A 76 -9.60 12.06 16.36
N GLY A 77 -10.22 11.59 15.28
CA GLY A 77 -10.46 12.42 14.10
C GLY A 77 -10.97 11.68 12.87
N ARG A 78 -10.59 12.18 11.69
CA ARG A 78 -10.93 11.57 10.40
C ARG A 78 -9.77 10.69 9.91
N PRO A 79 -10.05 9.62 9.12
CA PRO A 79 -11.37 9.07 8.83
C PRO A 79 -12.04 8.43 10.06
N ALA A 80 -13.38 8.49 10.12
CA ALA A 80 -14.16 7.93 11.23
C ALA A 80 -15.16 6.84 10.78
N ARG A 81 -15.36 6.68 9.47
CA ARG A 81 -16.23 5.61 8.93
C ARG A 81 -15.45 4.31 8.91
N ALA A 82 -16.06 3.25 9.44
CA ALA A 82 -15.44 1.92 9.55
C ALA A 82 -14.94 1.37 8.21
N GLU A 83 -15.61 1.68 7.10
CA GLU A 83 -15.19 1.28 5.75
C GLU A 83 -13.81 1.83 5.33
N PHE A 84 -13.30 2.87 6.01
CA PHE A 84 -11.96 3.44 5.77
C PHE A 84 -10.95 3.10 6.85
N LEU A 85 -11.31 2.24 7.80
CA LEU A 85 -10.46 1.84 8.90
C LEU A 85 -10.15 0.35 8.77
N LEU A 86 -8.86 0.03 8.78
CA LEU A 86 -8.42 -1.36 8.85
C LEU A 86 -8.82 -1.95 10.21
N GLN A 87 -9.42 -3.13 10.17
CA GLN A 87 -9.61 -3.93 11.38
C GLN A 87 -8.26 -4.51 11.83
N PRO A 88 -8.08 -4.83 13.13
CA PRO A 88 -6.82 -5.36 13.64
C PRO A 88 -6.28 -6.53 12.80
N GLY A 89 -5.01 -6.48 12.41
CA GLY A 89 -4.41 -7.53 11.57
C GLY A 89 -4.86 -7.58 10.11
N GLU A 90 -5.76 -6.72 9.65
CA GLU A 90 -6.35 -6.80 8.31
C GLU A 90 -5.30 -6.59 7.20
N LEU A 91 -4.40 -5.62 7.36
CA LEU A 91 -3.35 -5.37 6.36
C LEU A 91 -2.33 -6.53 6.31
N LEU A 92 -2.04 -7.13 7.46
CA LEU A 92 -1.20 -8.31 7.54
C LEU A 92 -1.82 -9.49 6.78
N GLN A 93 -3.12 -9.70 6.92
CA GLN A 93 -3.86 -10.74 6.20
C GLN A 93 -3.90 -10.47 4.69
N ALA A 94 -4.06 -9.22 4.27
CA ALA A 94 -4.03 -8.84 2.85
C ALA A 94 -2.67 -9.15 2.19
N CYS A 95 -1.58 -9.19 2.96
CA CYS A 95 -0.24 -9.51 2.47
C CYS A 95 0.05 -11.02 2.35
N GLN A 96 -0.95 -11.90 2.49
CA GLN A 96 -0.76 -13.33 2.26
C GLN A 96 -0.14 -13.59 0.87
N GLY A 97 0.96 -14.35 0.85
CA GLY A 97 1.75 -14.61 -0.36
C GLY A 97 2.93 -13.65 -0.57
N LEU A 98 3.07 -12.60 0.25
CA LEU A 98 4.29 -11.81 0.37
C LEU A 98 5.06 -12.21 1.64
N ARG A 99 6.38 -11.97 1.65
CA ARG A 99 7.20 -12.07 2.85
C ARG A 99 7.13 -10.74 3.59
N VAL A 100 6.49 -10.70 4.74
CA VAL A 100 6.45 -9.51 5.60
C VAL A 100 7.78 -9.34 6.32
N ILE A 101 8.38 -8.15 6.22
CA ILE A 101 9.64 -7.78 6.86
C ILE A 101 9.38 -6.90 8.09
N GLY A 102 8.42 -5.99 8.00
CA GLY A 102 7.97 -5.17 9.12
C GLY A 102 6.45 -5.01 9.09
N TYR A 103 5.83 -5.03 10.27
CA TYR A 103 4.41 -4.80 10.45
C TYR A 103 4.19 -4.06 11.77
N GLU A 104 3.38 -3.02 11.72
CA GLU A 104 2.91 -2.28 12.89
C GLU A 104 1.40 -2.13 12.81
N ASP A 105 0.74 -2.24 13.97
CA ASP A 105 -0.69 -2.03 14.18
C ASP A 105 -0.85 -1.29 15.51
N GLY A 106 -1.09 0.03 15.46
CA GLY A 106 -1.13 0.82 16.69
C GLY A 106 -1.14 2.33 16.50
N PHE A 107 -0.85 3.03 17.61
CA PHE A 107 -0.84 4.50 17.67
C PHE A 107 0.53 5.06 17.30
N ASP A 108 0.59 5.77 16.18
CA ASP A 108 1.73 6.58 15.75
C ASP A 108 1.76 7.87 16.59
N SER A 109 2.63 7.90 17.61
CA SER A 109 2.78 9.05 18.49
C SER A 109 3.37 10.31 17.82
N VAL A 110 4.09 10.14 16.71
CA VAL A 110 4.69 11.27 15.97
C VAL A 110 3.61 12.06 15.25
N ASN A 111 2.70 11.35 14.58
CA ASN A 111 1.63 11.97 13.77
C ASN A 111 0.27 12.00 14.48
N GLY A 112 0.15 11.37 15.65
CA GLY A 112 -1.08 11.32 16.44
C GLY A 112 -2.22 10.57 15.74
N ARG A 113 -1.96 9.35 15.24
CA ARG A 113 -2.94 8.57 14.47
C ARG A 113 -2.87 7.06 14.73
N TYR A 114 -4.00 6.38 14.61
CA TYR A 114 -4.04 4.92 14.60
C TYR A 114 -3.84 4.42 13.17
N VAL A 115 -2.83 3.58 12.96
CA VAL A 115 -2.44 3.08 11.65
C VAL A 115 -2.08 1.61 11.71
N GLN A 116 -2.25 0.96 10.55
CA GLN A 116 -1.49 -0.22 10.21
C GLN A 116 -0.53 0.12 9.09
N ARG A 117 0.71 -0.35 9.21
CA ARG A 117 1.70 -0.28 8.14
C ARG A 117 2.48 -1.56 7.98
N VAL A 118 2.86 -1.86 6.75
CA VAL A 118 3.59 -3.06 6.38
C VAL A 118 4.68 -2.74 5.36
N ALA A 119 5.84 -3.37 5.55
CA ALA A 119 6.87 -3.53 4.53
C ALA A 119 6.96 -5.02 4.19
N ALA A 120 6.68 -5.38 2.94
CA ALA A 120 6.66 -6.77 2.48
C ALA A 120 7.34 -6.94 1.12
N VAL A 121 7.82 -8.14 0.83
CA VAL A 121 8.58 -8.46 -0.39
C VAL A 121 7.96 -9.64 -1.10
N ARG A 122 7.81 -9.57 -2.42
CA ARG A 122 7.52 -10.76 -3.22
C ARG A 122 8.82 -11.52 -3.46
N SER A 123 8.86 -12.79 -3.07
CA SER A 123 10.09 -13.58 -3.27
C SER A 123 10.40 -13.71 -4.78
N PRO A 124 11.64 -13.44 -5.23
CA PRO A 124 11.99 -13.38 -6.66
C PRO A 124 11.91 -14.71 -7.40
N SER A 125 11.95 -15.83 -6.68
CA SER A 125 11.65 -17.21 -7.08
C SER A 125 12.27 -18.14 -6.04
N THR A 126 11.79 -19.38 -5.95
CA THR A 126 12.40 -20.43 -5.10
C THR A 126 13.62 -21.02 -5.80
N GLU A 127 14.70 -20.27 -5.95
CA GLU A 127 16.00 -20.91 -6.12
C GLU A 127 16.38 -21.54 -4.78
N ASN A 128 16.35 -22.87 -4.74
CA ASN A 128 16.66 -23.65 -3.54
C ASN A 128 18.06 -23.26 -3.02
N GLY A 129 18.13 -22.71 -1.81
CA GLY A 129 19.38 -22.46 -1.09
C GLY A 129 19.87 -21.01 -1.05
N VAL A 130 19.23 -20.06 -1.77
CA VAL A 130 19.58 -18.62 -1.68
C VAL A 130 18.62 -17.90 -0.72
N PHE A 131 19.11 -17.53 0.46
CA PHE A 131 18.35 -16.75 1.43
C PHE A 131 18.72 -15.27 1.36
N GLN A 132 17.83 -14.46 0.77
CA GLN A 132 17.92 -13.00 0.84
C GLN A 132 17.94 -12.52 2.29
N ARG A 133 18.88 -11.63 2.60
CA ARG A 133 19.06 -11.04 3.94
C ARG A 133 18.34 -9.70 3.99
N TYR A 134 17.19 -9.66 4.65
CA TYR A 134 16.47 -8.43 4.94
C TYR A 134 16.87 -7.96 6.34
N ALA A 135 17.63 -6.86 6.42
CA ALA A 135 18.03 -6.29 7.70
C ALA A 135 16.79 -5.77 8.44
N LEU A 136 16.67 -6.11 9.73
CA LEU A 136 15.66 -5.54 10.60
C LEU A 136 16.22 -4.28 11.26
N PRO A 137 15.40 -3.24 11.50
CA PRO A 137 15.78 -2.15 12.38
C PRO A 137 16.13 -2.72 13.77
N GLY A 138 17.23 -2.24 14.35
CA GLY A 138 17.65 -2.60 15.72
C GLY A 138 17.03 -1.70 16.79
#